data_AF-A0A7Y2P3L8-F1
#
_entry.id   AF-A0A7Y2P3L8-F1
#
_cell.length_a   1.000
_cell.length_b   1.000
_cell.length_c   1.000
_cell.angle_alpha   90.00
_cell.angle_beta   90.00
_cell.angle_gamma   90.00
#
_symmetry.space_group_name_H-M   'P 1'
#
loop_
_entity.id
_entity.type
_entity.pdbx_description
1 polymer ?
#
loop_
_entity_poly.entity_id
_entity_poly.type
_entity_poly.pdbx_seq_one_letter_code
_entity_poly.pdbx_strand_id
1 'polypeptide(L)'
;MKLEVLLKTKLALSLLSLLFITTLGRTLAQPHTIKNVTDNKYALVNLLDNIKSENDGVKRSSLYFVGYYRITEAEDAVIEQLKKEQNPSNRILIALVLHKLGSEDGLLEVKKLASNDDNKKVRRMSSHIYNEYLIKNSKGRLALGN
;
A
#
# COMPACT_ATOMS: atom_id res chain seq x y z
N MET A 1 -28.27 34.13 49.53
CA MET A 1 -28.68 34.15 48.11
C MET A 1 -27.55 34.54 47.14
N LYS A 2 -26.88 35.69 47.27
CA LYS A 2 -25.81 36.11 46.33
C LYS A 2 -24.56 35.21 46.31
N LEU A 3 -24.15 34.66 47.45
CA LEU A 3 -22.95 33.81 47.56
C LEU A 3 -23.12 32.44 46.89
N GLU A 4 -24.29 31.80 47.06
CA GLU A 4 -24.57 30.51 46.43
C GLU A 4 -24.69 30.61 44.91
N VAL A 5 -25.29 31.69 44.42
CA VAL A 5 -25.38 31.96 42.97
C VAL A 5 -23.97 32.14 42.39
N LEU A 6 -23.09 32.85 43.11
CA LEU A 6 -21.71 33.08 42.69
C LEU A 6 -20.86 31.79 42.71
N LEU A 7 -21.14 30.87 43.64
CA LEU A 7 -20.46 29.58 43.71
C LEU A 7 -20.91 28.66 42.56
N LYS A 8 -22.22 28.61 42.28
CA LYS A 8 -22.78 27.82 41.18
C LYS A 8 -22.31 28.30 39.81
N THR A 9 -22.20 29.62 39.60
CA THR A 9 -21.68 30.16 38.33
C THR A 9 -20.20 29.86 38.12
N LYS A 10 -19.37 29.95 39.18
CA LYS A 10 -17.95 29.55 39.10
C LYS A 10 -17.77 28.07 38.78
N LEU A 11 -18.60 27.22 39.39
CA LEU A 11 -18.56 25.77 39.17
C LEU A 11 -19.05 25.38 37.77
N ALA A 12 -20.09 26.06 37.26
CA ALA A 12 -20.55 25.90 35.89
C ALA A 12 -19.48 26.33 34.87
N LEU A 13 -18.80 27.45 35.13
CA LEU A 13 -17.71 27.94 34.28
C LEU A 13 -16.50 26.98 34.27
N SER A 14 -16.14 26.37 35.41
CA SER A 14 -15.05 25.40 35.45
C SER A 14 -15.39 24.08 34.74
N LEU A 15 -16.65 23.65 34.82
CA LEU A 15 -17.12 22.47 34.08
C LEU A 15 -17.15 22.74 32.57
N LEU A 16 -17.58 23.93 32.17
CA LEU A 16 -17.61 24.33 30.77
C LEU A 16 -16.20 24.44 30.16
N SER A 17 -15.23 24.97 30.91
CA SER A 17 -13.84 25.03 30.45
C SER A 17 -13.20 23.65 30.34
N LEU A 18 -13.49 22.75 31.29
CA LEU A 18 -13.01 21.37 31.23
C LEU A 18 -13.58 20.61 30.02
N LEU A 19 -14.86 20.80 29.71
CA LEU A 19 -15.50 20.22 28.53
C LEU A 19 -14.84 20.72 27.23
N PHE A 20 -14.53 22.02 27.16
CA PHE A 20 -13.91 22.65 25.98
C PHE A 20 -12.49 22.09 25.71
N ILE A 21 -11.70 21.84 26.76
CA ILE A 21 -10.36 21.23 26.64
C ILE A 21 -10.44 19.81 26.06
N THR A 22 -11.43 19.02 26.46
CA THR A 22 -11.58 17.64 25.96
C THR A 22 -12.02 17.57 24.49
N THR A 23 -12.71 18.59 23.99
CA THR A 23 -13.14 18.65 22.58
C THR A 23 -12.04 19.11 21.63
N LEU A 24 -11.14 19.99 22.08
CA LEU A 24 -10.01 20.50 21.28
C LEU A 24 -8.91 19.44 21.06
N GLY A 25 -8.76 18.48 21.98
CA GLY A 25 -7.75 17.42 21.88
C GLY A 25 -8.02 16.37 20.79
N ARG A 26 -9.23 16.31 20.21
CA ARG A 26 -9.61 15.29 19.22
C ARG A 26 -9.26 15.65 17.78
N THR A 27 -8.85 16.89 17.49
CA THR A 27 -8.59 17.37 16.11
C THR A 27 -7.10 17.40 15.73
N LEU A 28 -6.20 16.86 16.57
CA LEU A 28 -4.77 16.77 16.26
C LEU A 28 -4.30 15.33 15.96
N ALA A 29 -5.18 14.47 15.44
CA ALA A 29 -4.71 13.34 14.66
C ALA A 29 -4.15 13.89 13.34
N GLN A 30 -2.91 14.37 13.37
CA GLN A 30 -2.19 14.72 12.14
C GLN A 30 -2.17 13.44 11.29
N PRO A 31 -2.65 13.47 10.04
CA PRO A 31 -2.39 12.38 9.12
C PRO A 31 -0.88 12.30 8.97
N HIS A 32 -0.25 11.39 9.71
CA HIS A 32 1.12 11.01 9.44
C HIS A 32 1.05 10.21 8.15
N THR A 33 1.00 10.92 7.02
CA THR A 33 1.42 10.33 5.75
C THR A 33 2.79 9.77 6.02
N ILE A 34 2.90 8.44 6.01
CA ILE A 34 4.19 7.77 6.03
C ILE A 34 4.86 8.20 4.73
N LYS A 35 5.63 9.29 4.78
CA LYS A 35 6.32 9.84 3.61
C LYS A 35 7.31 8.82 3.04
N ASN A 36 7.81 7.93 3.89
CA ASN A 36 8.66 6.81 3.52
C ASN A 36 8.41 5.63 4.47
N VAL A 37 7.77 4.57 3.98
CA VAL A 37 7.54 3.34 4.77
C VAL A 37 8.87 2.68 5.13
N THR A 38 9.90 2.96 4.34
CA THR A 38 11.25 2.43 4.42
C THR A 38 12.07 3.05 5.55
N ASP A 39 11.78 4.30 5.95
CA ASP A 39 12.50 4.98 7.05
C ASP A 39 12.16 4.35 8.41
N ASN A 40 11.00 3.70 8.54
CA ASN A 40 10.63 2.96 9.73
C ASN A 40 10.99 1.48 9.56
N LYS A 41 12.07 1.07 10.23
CA LYS A 41 12.57 -0.30 10.24
C LYS A 41 11.47 -1.34 10.50
N TYR A 42 10.60 -1.11 11.48
CA TYR A 42 9.56 -2.06 11.83
C TYR A 42 8.43 -2.10 10.80
N ALA A 43 8.10 -0.95 10.19
CA ALA A 43 7.08 -0.89 9.15
C ALA A 43 7.50 -1.69 7.91
N LEU A 44 8.75 -1.53 7.46
CA LEU A 44 9.28 -2.29 6.33
C LEU A 44 9.36 -3.79 6.67
N VAL A 45 9.93 -4.17 7.81
CA VAL A 45 10.01 -5.59 8.23
C VAL A 45 8.63 -6.23 8.27
N ASN A 46 7.66 -5.58 8.93
CA ASN A 46 6.30 -6.11 9.00
C ASN A 46 5.65 -6.21 7.61
N LEU A 47 5.92 -5.26 6.71
CA LEU A 47 5.42 -5.31 5.35
C LEU A 47 5.96 -6.53 4.59
N LEU A 48 7.28 -6.76 4.68
CA LEU A 48 7.96 -7.89 4.04
C LEU A 48 7.45 -9.23 4.56
N ASP A 49 7.26 -9.36 5.87
CA ASP A 49 6.72 -10.56 6.49
C ASP A 49 5.27 -10.81 6.04
N ASN A 50 4.46 -9.75 5.99
CA ASN A 50 3.05 -9.85 5.63
C ASN A 50 2.82 -10.20 4.15
N ILE A 51 3.74 -9.87 3.23
CA ILE A 51 3.69 -10.36 1.83
C ILE A 51 3.73 -11.89 1.77
N LYS A 52 4.35 -12.53 2.78
CA LYS A 52 4.51 -13.99 2.87
C LYS A 52 3.42 -14.63 3.74
N SER A 53 2.45 -13.87 4.23
CA SER A 53 1.41 -14.34 5.16
C SER A 53 0.50 -15.39 4.52
N GLU A 54 0.11 -16.41 5.30
CA GLU A 54 -0.92 -17.37 4.91
C GLU A 54 -2.33 -16.74 4.93
N ASN A 55 -2.51 -15.60 5.60
CA ASN A 55 -3.76 -14.86 5.55
C ASN A 55 -3.82 -14.05 4.25
N ASP A 56 -4.67 -14.50 3.31
CA ASP A 56 -4.84 -13.86 2.00
C ASP A 56 -5.24 -12.38 2.09
N GLY A 57 -6.03 -11.97 3.10
CA GLY A 57 -6.40 -10.57 3.30
C GLY A 57 -5.20 -9.70 3.67
N VAL A 58 -4.37 -10.18 4.60
CA VAL A 58 -3.12 -9.50 5.03
C VAL A 58 -2.15 -9.42 3.86
N LYS A 59 -1.89 -10.55 3.19
CA LYS A 59 -1.02 -10.63 2.01
C LYS A 59 -1.42 -9.64 0.92
N ARG A 60 -2.70 -9.65 0.53
CA ARG A 60 -3.21 -8.77 -0.53
C ARG A 60 -3.13 -7.29 -0.14
N SER A 61 -3.39 -6.96 1.11
CA SER A 61 -3.26 -5.59 1.62
C SER A 61 -1.81 -5.11 1.57
N SER A 62 -0.87 -5.97 1.99
CA SER A 62 0.57 -5.66 1.90
C SER A 62 1.04 -5.51 0.46
N LEU A 63 0.68 -6.42 -0.44
CA LEU A 63 0.97 -6.32 -1.87
C LEU A 63 0.39 -5.04 -2.49
N TYR A 64 -0.84 -4.68 -2.11
CA TYR A 64 -1.46 -3.43 -2.55
C TYR A 64 -0.62 -2.22 -2.13
N PHE A 65 -0.18 -2.15 -0.87
CA PHE A 65 0.65 -1.04 -0.41
C PHE A 65 2.00 -0.98 -1.13
N VAL A 66 2.66 -2.12 -1.37
CA VAL A 66 3.91 -2.17 -2.14
C VAL A 66 3.71 -1.56 -3.53
N GLY A 67 2.68 -2.00 -4.27
CA GLY A 67 2.42 -1.50 -5.61
C GLY A 67 1.93 -0.05 -5.65
N TYR A 68 1.12 0.37 -4.67
CA TYR A 68 0.57 1.72 -4.58
C TYR A 68 1.65 2.76 -4.27
N TYR A 69 2.51 2.48 -3.29
CA TYR A 69 3.58 3.37 -2.87
C TYR A 69 4.91 3.13 -3.59
N ARG A 70 4.99 2.12 -4.47
CA ARG A 70 6.19 1.70 -5.20
C ARG A 70 7.39 1.44 -4.28
N ILE A 71 7.18 0.61 -3.27
CA ILE A 71 8.21 0.25 -2.28
C ILE A 71 9.17 -0.76 -2.93
N THR A 72 10.22 -0.28 -3.57
CA THR A 72 11.19 -1.09 -4.34
C THR A 72 11.97 -2.07 -3.48
N GLU A 73 12.18 -1.75 -2.20
CA GLU A 73 12.85 -2.61 -1.22
C GLU A 73 12.09 -3.92 -0.95
N ALA A 74 10.82 -4.00 -1.36
CA ALA A 74 10.01 -5.21 -1.23
C ALA A 74 10.02 -6.10 -2.49
N GLU A 75 10.71 -5.71 -3.55
CA GLU A 75 10.65 -6.41 -4.84
C GLU A 75 11.01 -7.89 -4.73
N ASP A 76 12.13 -8.21 -4.08
CA ASP A 76 12.59 -9.59 -3.91
C ASP A 76 11.53 -10.45 -3.20
N ALA A 77 10.92 -9.91 -2.14
CA ALA A 77 9.86 -10.60 -1.41
C ALA A 77 8.60 -10.81 -2.28
N VAL A 78 8.27 -9.86 -3.16
CA VAL A 78 7.17 -9.98 -4.12
C VAL A 78 7.46 -11.05 -5.17
N ILE A 79 8.67 -11.08 -5.73
CA ILE A 79 9.10 -12.10 -6.70
C ILE A 79 9.12 -13.49 -6.06
N GLU A 80 9.66 -13.63 -4.85
CA GLU A 80 9.63 -14.88 -4.08
C GLU A 80 8.19 -15.35 -3.85
N GLN A 81 7.29 -14.44 -3.46
CA GLN A 81 5.89 -14.78 -3.25
C GLN A 81 5.23 -15.26 -4.54
N LEU A 82 5.52 -14.66 -5.70
CA LEU A 82 4.96 -15.10 -6.98
C LEU A 82 5.25 -16.56 -7.27
N LYS A 83 6.47 -17.02 -6.98
CA LYS A 83 6.95 -18.39 -7.29
C LYS A 83 6.21 -19.48 -6.52
N LYS A 84 5.67 -19.17 -5.34
CA LYS A 84 4.97 -20.13 -4.47
C LYS A 84 3.46 -19.90 -4.37
N GLU A 85 2.96 -18.77 -4.88
CA GLU A 85 1.55 -18.38 -4.76
C GLU A 85 0.62 -19.28 -5.58
N GLN A 86 -0.32 -19.93 -4.90
CA GLN A 86 -1.26 -20.84 -5.53
C GLN A 86 -2.51 -20.11 -6.01
N ASN A 87 -2.96 -19.07 -5.29
CA ASN A 87 -4.19 -18.37 -5.60
C ASN A 87 -4.05 -17.57 -6.91
N PRO A 88 -4.83 -17.87 -7.97
CA PRO A 88 -4.73 -17.19 -9.25
C PRO A 88 -4.95 -15.67 -9.16
N SER A 89 -5.82 -15.22 -8.25
CA SER A 89 -6.09 -13.79 -8.07
C SER A 89 -4.91 -13.06 -7.44
N ASN A 90 -4.20 -13.73 -6.52
CA ASN A 90 -2.99 -13.18 -5.92
C ASN A 90 -1.86 -13.10 -6.94
N ARG A 91 -1.68 -14.12 -7.80
CA ARG A 91 -0.69 -14.08 -8.89
C ARG A 91 -0.91 -12.89 -9.84
N ILE A 92 -2.16 -12.60 -10.20
CA ILE A 92 -2.52 -11.42 -11.01
C ILE A 92 -2.19 -10.11 -10.27
N LEU A 93 -2.50 -10.03 -8.96
CA LEU A 93 -2.16 -8.87 -8.15
C LEU A 93 -0.63 -8.66 -8.10
N ILE A 94 0.13 -9.73 -7.87
CA ILE A 94 1.59 -9.67 -7.84
C ILE A 94 2.14 -9.20 -9.18
N ALA A 95 1.62 -9.70 -10.30
CA ALA A 95 2.01 -9.23 -11.63
C ALA A 95 1.77 -7.72 -11.82
N LEU A 96 0.64 -7.21 -11.32
CA LEU A 96 0.34 -5.78 -11.35
C LEU A 96 1.33 -4.98 -10.47
N VAL A 97 1.68 -5.50 -9.29
CA VAL A 97 2.66 -4.87 -8.38
C VAL A 97 4.03 -4.79 -9.04
N LEU A 98 4.54 -5.89 -9.60
CA LEU A 98 5.83 -5.92 -10.30
C LEU A 98 5.86 -4.94 -11.48
N HIS A 99 4.77 -4.85 -12.25
CA HIS A 99 4.64 -3.83 -13.29
C HIS A 99 4.68 -2.40 -12.75
N LYS A 100 4.10 -2.13 -11.57
CA LYS A 100 4.14 -0.80 -10.93
C LYS A 100 5.52 -0.44 -10.40
N LEU A 101 6.30 -1.41 -9.93
CA LEU A 101 7.70 -1.24 -9.54
C LEU A 101 8.57 -0.97 -10.77
N GLY A 102 8.33 -1.69 -11.86
CA GLY A 102 8.87 -1.36 -13.19
C GLY A 102 10.33 -1.75 -13.41
N SER A 103 10.90 -2.58 -12.54
CA SER A 103 12.21 -3.20 -12.73
C SER A 103 12.23 -4.20 -13.89
N GLU A 104 13.40 -4.44 -14.45
CA GLU A 104 13.57 -5.43 -15.52
C GLU A 104 13.29 -6.85 -15.03
N ASP A 105 13.79 -7.22 -13.85
CA ASP A 105 13.60 -8.53 -13.24
C ASP A 105 12.12 -8.81 -12.94
N GLY A 106 11.42 -7.86 -12.30
CA GLY A 106 9.99 -7.98 -12.05
C GLY A 106 9.18 -8.12 -13.35
N LEU A 107 9.49 -7.34 -14.38
CA LEU A 107 8.82 -7.42 -15.67
C LEU A 107 9.12 -8.73 -16.41
N LEU A 108 10.31 -9.29 -16.26
CA LEU A 108 10.67 -10.61 -16.78
C LEU A 108 9.81 -11.71 -16.14
N GLU A 109 9.57 -11.63 -14.84
CA GLU A 109 8.66 -12.56 -14.14
C GLU A 109 7.21 -12.40 -14.63
N VAL A 110 6.73 -11.16 -14.86
CA VAL A 110 5.40 -10.95 -15.47
C VAL A 110 5.31 -11.58 -16.86
N LYS A 111 6.36 -11.44 -17.68
CA LYS A 111 6.44 -12.08 -19.00
C LYS A 111 6.38 -13.60 -18.91
N LYS A 112 7.13 -14.21 -17.98
CA LYS A 112 7.10 -15.67 -17.73
C LYS A 112 5.70 -16.12 -17.33
N LEU A 113 5.06 -15.37 -16.42
CA LEU A 113 3.69 -15.64 -15.96
C LEU A 113 2.67 -15.56 -17.11
N ALA A 114 2.82 -14.58 -18.00
CA ALA A 114 1.97 -14.43 -19.18
C ALA A 114 2.03 -15.65 -20.12
N SER A 115 3.21 -16.27 -20.27
CA SER A 115 3.41 -17.40 -21.19
C SER A 115 3.11 -18.75 -20.57
N ASN A 116 3.49 -18.95 -19.30
CA ASN A 116 3.68 -20.29 -18.74
C ASN A 116 2.74 -20.63 -17.58
N ASP A 117 1.96 -19.68 -17.07
CA ASP A 117 1.06 -19.95 -15.95
C ASP A 117 0.02 -21.01 -16.33
N ASP A 118 -0.32 -21.92 -15.42
CA ASP A 118 -1.29 -23.00 -15.66
C ASP A 118 -2.71 -22.44 -15.87
N ASN A 119 -3.04 -21.34 -15.20
CA ASN A 119 -4.34 -20.72 -15.25
C ASN A 119 -4.48 -19.75 -16.44
N LYS A 120 -5.42 -20.06 -17.35
CA LYS A 120 -5.68 -19.25 -18.55
C LYS A 120 -6.03 -17.78 -18.24
N LYS A 121 -6.73 -17.51 -17.13
CA LYS A 121 -7.06 -16.15 -16.72
C LYS A 121 -5.81 -15.39 -16.29
N VAL A 122 -4.92 -16.04 -15.53
CA VAL A 122 -3.65 -15.43 -15.12
C VAL A 122 -2.80 -15.12 -16.33
N ARG A 123 -2.58 -16.08 -17.25
CA ARG A 123 -1.87 -15.84 -18.51
C ARG A 123 -2.39 -14.61 -19.25
N ARG A 124 -3.70 -14.57 -19.51
CA ARG A 124 -4.34 -13.45 -20.23
C ARG A 124 -4.13 -12.11 -19.52
N MET A 125 -4.36 -12.04 -18.22
CA MET A 125 -4.23 -10.80 -17.46
C MET A 125 -2.77 -10.33 -17.42
N SER A 126 -1.83 -11.25 -17.19
CA SER A 126 -0.40 -10.95 -17.19
C SER A 126 0.10 -10.53 -18.57
N SER A 127 -0.43 -11.09 -19.66
CA SER A 127 -0.16 -10.61 -21.02
C SER A 127 -0.60 -9.15 -21.20
N HIS A 128 -1.80 -8.78 -20.74
CA HIS A 128 -2.25 -7.40 -20.81
C HIS A 128 -1.35 -6.46 -20.00
N ILE A 129 -0.99 -6.85 -18.78
CA ILE A 129 -0.10 -6.07 -17.90
C ILE A 129 1.28 -5.86 -18.56
N TYR A 130 1.87 -6.92 -19.14
CA TYR A 130 3.16 -6.81 -19.82
C TYR A 130 3.09 -5.99 -21.11
N ASN A 131 2.00 -6.12 -21.88
CA ASN A 131 1.79 -5.33 -23.10
C ASN A 131 1.64 -3.83 -22.81
N GLU A 132 0.97 -3.47 -21.71
CA GLU A 132 0.92 -2.07 -21.26
C GLU A 132 2.32 -1.49 -21.01
N TYR A 133 3.23 -2.27 -20.41
CA TYR A 133 4.63 -1.87 -20.27
C TYR A 133 5.30 -1.64 -21.64
N LEU A 134 5.14 -2.57 -22.59
CA LEU A 134 5.74 -2.44 -23.93
C LEU A 134 5.23 -1.20 -24.68
N ILE A 135 3.92 -0.93 -24.63
CA ILE A 135 3.29 0.23 -25.27
C ILE A 135 3.80 1.53 -24.65
N LYS A 136 3.90 1.59 -23.32
CA LYS A 136 4.41 2.78 -22.63
C LYS A 136 5.88 3.03 -22.98
N ASN A 137 6.70 1.98 -23.01
CA ASN A 137 8.11 2.08 -23.32
C ASN A 137 8.35 2.48 -24.78
N SER A 138 7.58 1.93 -25.73
CA SER A 138 7.68 2.31 -27.15
C SER A 138 7.31 3.78 -27.36
N LYS A 139 6.23 4.27 -26.76
CA LYS A 139 5.85 5.70 -26.78
C LYS A 139 6.93 6.60 -26.17
N GLY A 140 7.53 6.19 -25.05
CA GLY A 140 8.63 6.91 -24.43
C GLY A 140 9.86 7.06 -25.34
N ARG A 141 10.22 6.00 -26.05
CA ARG A 141 11.33 6.04 -27.04
C ARG A 141 11.02 6.97 -28.22
N LEU A 142 9.78 6.97 -28.71
CA LEU A 142 9.35 7.87 -29.79
C LEU A 142 9.36 9.35 -29.36
N ALA A 143 9.11 9.65 -28.07
CA ALA A 143 9.12 11.01 -27.54
C ALA A 143 10.52 11.59 -27.31
N LEU A 144 11.55 10.74 -27.13
CA LEU A 144 12.94 11.13 -26.90
C LEU A 144 13.79 11.14 -28.19
N GLY A 145 13.20 10.81 -29.34
CA GLY A 145 13.86 10.70 -30.63
C GLY A 145 13.75 11.93 -31.55
N ASN A 146 13.49 13.13 -31.00
CA ASN A 146 13.43 14.40 -31.74
C ASN A 146 14.54 15.36 -31.30
#